data_AF-A0A7C2JE62-F1
#
_entry.id   AF-A0A7C2JE62-F1
#
_cell.length_a   1.000
_cell.length_b   1.000
_cell.length_c   1.000
_cell.angle_alpha   90.00
_cell.angle_beta   90.00
_cell.angle_gamma   90.00
#
_symmetry.space_group_name_H-M   'P 1'
#
loop_
_entity.id
_entity.type
_entity.pdbx_description
1 polymer ?
#
loop_
_entity_poly.entity_id
_entity_poly.type
_entity_poly.pdbx_seq_one_letter_code
_entity_poly.pdbx_strand_id
1 'polypeptide(L)' 'MKNAITIRLDDELNDLLNFVAKQQRRKRSEIIRESLRRQLLLQRFESLREWSLQYGEKNKLLTDEDVFKEIS' A
#
# COMPACT_ATOMS: atom_id res chain seq x y z
N MET A 1 8.51 3.57 20.25
CA MET A 1 7.24 3.48 21.01
C MET A 1 6.46 2.28 20.51
N LYS A 2 5.93 1.42 21.40
CA LYS A 2 5.07 0.29 21.00
C LYS A 2 3.62 0.74 21.08
N ASN A 3 3.00 0.97 19.92
CA ASN A 3 1.58 1.29 19.85
C ASN A 3 0.83 0.00 19.51
N ALA A 4 -0.12 -0.39 20.36
CA ALA A 4 -1.00 -1.54 20.12
C ALA A 4 -2.35 -1.03 19.60
N ILE A 5 -2.90 -1.72 18.61
CA ILE A 5 -4.24 -1.46 18.10
C ILE A 5 -5.09 -2.71 18.31
N THR A 6 -6.31 -2.52 18.79
CA THR A 6 -7.32 -3.58 18.86
C THR A 6 -8.30 -3.36 17.73
N ILE A 7 -8.42 -4.33 16.82
CA ILE A 7 -9.33 -4.27 15.67
C ILE A 7 -10.36 -5.38 15.78
N ARG A 8 -11.60 -5.08 15.40
CA ARG A 8 -12.63 -6.11 15.21
C ARG A 8 -12.43 -6.73 13.83
N LEU A 9 -12.54 -8.04 13.76
CA LEU A 9 -12.53 -8.82 12.52
C LEU A 9 -13.84 -9.60 12.47
N ASP A 10 -14.41 -9.75 11.29
CA ASP A 10 -15.45 -10.76 11.08
C ASP A 10 -14.85 -12.18 11.22
N ASP A 11 -15.74 -13.16 11.40
CA ASP A 11 -15.34 -14.54 11.68
C ASP A 11 -14.57 -15.15 10.50
N GLU A 12 -14.98 -14.85 9.26
CA GLU A 12 -14.34 -15.34 8.03
C GLU A 12 -12.88 -14.87 7.92
N LEU A 13 -12.63 -13.57 8.11
CA LEU A 13 -11.29 -13.01 8.06
C LEU A 13 -10.41 -13.49 9.22
N ASN A 14 -11.01 -13.69 10.40
CA ASN A 14 -10.29 -14.25 11.54
C ASN A 14 -9.84 -15.68 11.25
N ASP A 15 -10.69 -16.51 10.66
CA ASP A 15 -10.38 -17.89 10.29
C ASP A 15 -9.34 -17.97 9.17
N LEU A 16 -9.46 -17.14 8.14
CA LEU A 16 -8.47 -17.03 7.08
C LEU A 16 -7.11 -16.63 7.63
N LEU A 17 -7.06 -15.62 8.51
CA LEU A 17 -5.82 -15.20 9.14
C LEU A 17 -5.19 -16.31 9.99
N ASN A 18 -6.01 -17.07 10.73
CA ASN A 18 -5.55 -18.21 11.51
C ASN A 18 -4.97 -19.31 10.60
N PHE A 19 -5.64 -19.62 9.49
CA PHE A 19 -5.18 -20.60 8.52
C PHE A 19 -3.83 -20.20 7.92
N VAL A 20 -3.73 -18.96 7.40
CA VAL A 20 -2.49 -18.45 6.78
C VAL A 20 -1.34 -18.40 7.78
N ALA A 21 -1.60 -17.93 9.01
CA ALA A 21 -0.59 -17.89 10.07
C ALA A 21 -0.04 -19.29 10.39
N LYS A 22 -0.92 -20.30 10.48
CA LYS A 22 -0.51 -21.70 10.71
C LYS A 22 0.28 -22.26 9.54
N GLN A 23 -0.21 -22.09 8.31
CA GLN A 23 0.45 -22.60 7.10
C GLN A 23 1.86 -22.03 6.92
N GLN A 24 2.02 -20.73 7.14
CA GLN A 24 3.31 -20.05 6.98
C GLN A 24 4.21 -20.12 8.23
N ARG A 25 3.71 -20.68 9.35
CA ARG A 25 4.38 -20.66 10.66
C ARG A 25 4.76 -19.25 11.13
N ARG A 26 3.89 -18.27 10.87
CA ARG A 26 4.09 -16.85 11.20
C ARG A 26 3.11 -16.38 12.26
N LYS A 27 3.45 -15.32 13.00
CA LYS A 27 2.55 -14.72 13.97
C LYS A 27 1.45 -13.91 13.27
N ARG A 28 0.21 -13.99 13.74
CA ARG A 28 -0.92 -13.16 13.25
C ARG A 28 -0.57 -11.67 13.20
N SER A 29 0.05 -11.16 14.26
CA SER A 29 0.47 -9.76 14.36
C SER A 29 1.56 -9.38 13.35
N GLU A 30 2.34 -10.32 12.87
CA GLU A 30 3.35 -10.09 11.84
C GLU A 30 2.68 -9.91 10.48
N ILE A 31 1.81 -10.87 10.11
CA ILE A 31 1.01 -10.82 8.89
C ILE A 31 0.17 -9.54 8.85
N ILE A 32 -0.58 -9.23 9.91
CA ILE A 32 -1.40 -8.01 9.97
C ILE A 32 -0.55 -6.75 9.76
N ARG A 33 0.61 -6.65 10.42
CA ARG A 33 1.48 -5.47 10.29
C ARG A 33 2.01 -5.31 8.87
N GLU A 34 2.38 -6.39 8.21
CA GLU A 34 2.84 -6.36 6.82
C GLU A 34 1.72 -6.01 5.84
N SER A 35 0.58 -6.67 5.97
CA SER A 35 -0.61 -6.38 5.16
C SER A 35 -1.03 -4.92 5.30
N LEU A 36 -1.08 -4.40 6.54
CA LEU A 36 -1.43 -3.00 6.81
C LEU A 36 -0.40 -2.04 6.22
N ARG A 37 0.91 -2.32 6.39
CA ARG A 37 1.96 -1.48 5.79
C ARG A 37 1.85 -1.47 4.27
N ARG A 38 1.67 -2.63 3.63
CA ARG A 38 1.50 -2.74 2.18
C ARG A 38 0.29 -1.94 1.72
N GLN A 39 -0.85 -2.09 2.38
CA GLN A 39 -2.08 -1.39 2.01
C GLN A 39 -1.94 0.13 2.11
N LEU A 40 -1.35 0.63 3.21
CA LEU A 40 -1.14 2.07 3.40
C LEU A 40 -0.17 2.65 2.36
N LEU A 41 0.88 1.89 2.00
CA LEU A 41 1.81 2.31 0.95
C LEU A 41 1.15 2.35 -0.43
N LEU A 42 0.30 1.37 -0.76
CA LEU A 42 -0.47 1.38 -2.00
C LEU A 42 -1.41 2.58 -2.06
N GLN A 43 -2.16 2.85 -0.99
CA GLN A 43 -3.03 4.03 -0.93
C GLN A 43 -2.26 5.33 -1.11
N ARG A 44 -1.10 5.47 -0.43
CA ARG A 44 -0.24 6.64 -0.59
C ARG A 44 0.29 6.77 -2.02
N PHE A 45 0.68 5.66 -2.65
CA PHE A 45 1.14 5.65 -4.03
C PHE A 45 0.05 6.11 -4.99
N GLU A 46 -1.17 5.60 -4.86
CA GLU A 46 -2.30 6.01 -5.71
C GLU A 46 -2.59 7.51 -5.57
N SER A 47 -2.62 8.04 -4.35
CA SER A 47 -2.82 9.48 -4.14
C SER A 47 -1.70 10.33 -4.77
N LEU A 48 -0.44 9.88 -4.68
CA LEU A 48 0.68 10.56 -5.32
C LEU A 48 0.60 10.48 -6.84
N ARG A 49 0.15 9.34 -7.38
CA ARG A 49 -0.03 9.13 -8.82
C ARG A 49 -1.11 10.06 -9.37
N GLU A 50 -2.26 10.17 -8.70
CA GLU A 50 -3.32 11.10 -9.10
C GLU A 50 -2.83 12.55 -9.17
N TRP A 51 -2.13 13.01 -8.14
CA TRP A 51 -1.57 14.36 -8.12
C TRP A 51 -0.51 14.57 -9.21
N SER A 52 0.40 13.61 -9.38
CA SER A 52 1.46 13.68 -10.38
C SER A 52 0.91 13.69 -11.81
N LEU A 53 -0.12 12.89 -12.09
CA LEU A 53 -0.77 12.86 -13.40
C LEU A 53 -1.44 14.21 -13.73
N GLN A 54 -2.19 14.79 -12.79
CA GLN A 54 -2.81 16.10 -12.99
C GLN A 54 -1.78 17.20 -13.26
N TYR A 55 -0.62 17.14 -12.60
CA TYR A 55 0.48 18.06 -12.87
C TYR A 55 1.10 17.80 -14.25
N GLY A 56 1.37 16.54 -14.59
CA GLY A 56 1.94 16.12 -15.86
C GLY A 56 1.07 16.52 -17.06
N GLU A 57 -0.24 16.27 -16.99
CA GLU A 57 -1.20 16.67 -18.05
C GLU A 57 -1.16 18.17 -18.35
N LYS A 58 -1.13 19.01 -17.30
CA LYS A 58 -1.06 20.48 -17.46
C LYS A 58 0.23 20.94 -18.15
N ASN A 59 1.33 20.21 -17.91
CA ASN A 59 2.65 20.56 -18.45
C ASN A 59 3.04 19.71 -19.67
N LYS A 60 2.15 18.83 -20.16
CA LYS A 60 2.42 17.84 -21.22
C LYS A 60 3.63 16.94 -20.93
N LEU A 61 3.86 16.64 -19.66
CA LEU A 61 4.91 15.73 -19.18
C LEU A 61 4.25 14.44 -18.70
N LEU A 62 3.95 13.54 -19.62
CA LEU A 62 3.22 12.30 -19.32
C LEU A 62 4.09 11.06 -19.40
N THR A 63 5.08 11.08 -20.29
CA THR A 63 6.06 10.00 -20.41
C THR A 63 7.42 10.43 -19.89
N ASP A 64 8.29 9.45 -19.67
CA ASP A 64 9.70 9.70 -19.39
C ASP A 64 10.38 10.42 -20.56
N GLU A 65 10.02 10.14 -21.81
CA GLU A 65 10.58 10.89 -22.95
C GLU A 65 10.18 12.37 -22.94
N ASP A 66 8.96 12.71 -22.52
CA ASP A 66 8.54 14.11 -22.38
C ASP A 66 9.39 14.82 -21.32
N VAL A 67 9.65 14.16 -20.19
CA VAL A 67 10.50 14.70 -19.12
C VAL A 67 11.93 14.90 -19.63
N PHE A 68 12.51 13.92 -20.33
CA PHE A 68 13.87 14.03 -20.86
C PHE A 68 14.02 15.19 -21.85
N LYS A 69 13.03 15.42 -22.72
CA LYS A 69 13.03 16.55 -23.68
C LYS A 69 12.98 17.92 -22.98
N GLU A 70 12.34 18.02 -21.83
CA GLU A 70 12.20 19.30 -21.12
C GLU A 70 13.46 19.66 -20.32
N ILE A 71 14.24 18.67 -19.86
CA ILE A 71 15.40 18.88 -18.98
C ILE A 71 16.77 18.67 -19.64
N SER A 72 16.82 18.16 -20.87
CA SER A 72 18.07 17.86 -21.61
C SER A 72 18.18 18.73 -22.85
#